data_AF-A0A3A8NMS7-F1
#
_entry.id   AF-A0A3A8NMS7-F1
#
_cell.length_a   1.000
_cell.length_b   1.000
_cell.length_c   1.000
_cell.angle_alpha   90.00
_cell.angle_beta   90.00
_cell.angle_gamma   90.00
#
_symmetry.space_group_name_H-M   'P 1'
#
loop_
_entity.id
_entity.type
_entity.pdbx_description
1 polymer ?
#
loop_
_entity_poly.entity_id
_entity_poly.type
_entity_poly.pdbx_seq_one_letter_code
_entity_poly.pdbx_strand_id
1 'polypeptide(L)'
;MHRAPVTVTCLALAALASGCGDNAPTEEEIDDAKARVERVAASTHLVRGALEVLGVMPVYTCGEPRRGFLGHAVEGLASRVSCAKATVTAVDDVTDAVVLSFNDGGCDVHGLRFTGQAVLEYRGGEDLMEMSADLRGMTVDGQPLNAEVGYGTCGDETRLFADVMGDVPGRQGHTFHVNSRVGKREGLPIIGGTSLVFDGPGELTGPMGTDRVTFSSLLYEVGNYLPKEGVALVETAGGRTIKMAFQPVLWRVGKVEVTVDDKEPVTVPVVR
;
A
#
# COMPACT_ATOMS: atom_id res chain seq x y z
N MET A 1 -0.26 -33.94 -67.50
CA MET A 1 -0.19 -32.64 -66.80
C MET A 1 -1.59 -32.03 -66.82
N HIS A 2 -2.52 -32.45 -65.97
CA HIS A 2 -2.85 -31.88 -64.65
C HIS A 2 -2.96 -30.35 -64.63
N ARG A 3 -4.20 -29.82 -64.72
CA ARG A 3 -4.86 -29.08 -63.62
C ARG A 3 -6.35 -28.86 -63.91
N ALA A 4 -7.15 -29.25 -62.93
CA ALA A 4 -8.59 -29.12 -62.82
C ALA A 4 -8.98 -27.73 -62.24
N PRO A 5 -10.28 -27.36 -62.24
CA PRO A 5 -10.74 -26.03 -61.85
C PRO A 5 -10.79 -25.90 -60.32
N VAL A 6 -10.44 -24.72 -59.79
CA VAL A 6 -10.64 -24.39 -58.38
C VAL A 6 -12.03 -23.81 -58.21
N THR A 7 -12.90 -24.62 -57.63
CA THR A 7 -14.21 -24.26 -57.08
C THR A 7 -14.04 -23.26 -55.93
N VAL A 8 -14.71 -22.11 -56.04
CA VAL A 8 -14.90 -21.18 -54.93
C VAL A 8 -16.01 -21.74 -54.04
N THR A 9 -15.61 -22.36 -52.94
CA THR A 9 -16.49 -22.69 -51.82
C THR A 9 -15.87 -22.05 -50.59
N CYS A 10 -16.42 -20.94 -50.12
CA CYS A 10 -16.23 -20.53 -48.74
C CYS A 10 -17.59 -20.31 -48.12
N LEU A 11 -17.86 -21.23 -47.20
CA LEU A 11 -19.04 -21.37 -46.38
C LEU A 11 -19.45 -20.05 -45.74
N ALA A 12 -20.75 -19.80 -45.80
CA ALA A 12 -21.44 -18.91 -44.88
C ALA A 12 -21.19 -19.38 -43.44
N LEU A 13 -20.49 -18.56 -42.64
CA LEU A 13 -20.62 -18.60 -41.19
C LEU A 13 -21.79 -17.70 -40.81
N ALA A 14 -22.99 -18.26 -40.88
CA ALA A 14 -24.15 -17.73 -40.18
C ALA A 14 -24.30 -18.47 -38.85
N ALA A 15 -24.40 -17.68 -37.77
CA ALA A 15 -25.07 -17.99 -36.51
C ALA A 15 -24.57 -19.19 -35.66
N LEU A 16 -23.80 -18.87 -34.62
CA LEU A 16 -24.02 -19.42 -33.28
C LEU A 16 -24.28 -18.26 -32.32
N ALA A 17 -25.40 -17.56 -32.56
CA ALA A 17 -26.02 -16.67 -31.59
C ALA A 17 -27.08 -17.49 -30.84
N SER A 18 -26.67 -18.17 -29.77
CA SER A 18 -27.59 -18.69 -28.75
C SER A 18 -26.82 -19.07 -27.49
N GLY A 19 -26.83 -18.19 -26.47
CA GLY A 19 -26.68 -18.64 -25.08
C GLY A 19 -25.74 -17.89 -24.12
N CYS A 20 -25.10 -16.78 -24.46
CA CYS A 20 -24.35 -16.01 -23.45
C CYS A 20 -25.29 -14.99 -22.79
N GLY A 21 -25.77 -15.29 -21.59
CA GLY A 21 -26.41 -14.28 -20.76
C GLY A 21 -25.44 -13.11 -20.55
N ASP A 22 -25.96 -11.88 -20.61
CA ASP A 22 -25.22 -10.64 -20.36
C ASP A 22 -24.64 -10.63 -18.93
N ASN A 23 -23.54 -11.35 -18.73
CA ASN A 23 -22.76 -11.33 -17.50
C ASN A 23 -21.60 -10.33 -17.59
N ALA A 24 -21.53 -9.55 -18.67
CA ALA A 24 -20.61 -8.44 -18.81
C ALA A 24 -21.05 -7.28 -17.89
N PRO A 25 -20.12 -6.59 -17.22
CA PRO A 25 -20.43 -5.39 -16.46
C PRO A 25 -20.87 -4.25 -17.39
N THR A 26 -21.82 -3.45 -16.93
CA THR A 26 -22.28 -2.23 -17.62
C THR A 26 -21.21 -1.14 -17.57
N GLU A 27 -21.27 -0.16 -18.47
CA GLU A 27 -20.33 0.98 -18.46
C GLU A 27 -20.36 1.75 -17.13
N GLU A 28 -21.56 1.93 -16.55
CA GLU A 28 -21.74 2.57 -15.25
C GLU A 28 -21.00 1.80 -14.14
N GLU A 29 -21.09 0.47 -14.13
CA GLU A 29 -20.37 -0.37 -13.17
C GLU A 29 -18.86 -0.33 -13.39
N ILE A 30 -18.40 -0.25 -14.63
CA ILE A 30 -16.98 -0.13 -14.96
C ILE A 30 -16.43 1.22 -14.47
N ASP A 31 -17.17 2.31 -14.66
CA ASP A 31 -16.74 3.64 -14.25
C ASP A 31 -16.77 3.82 -12.73
N ASP A 32 -17.78 3.23 -12.07
CA ASP A 32 -17.86 3.14 -10.61
C ASP A 32 -16.68 2.34 -10.02
N ALA A 33 -16.34 1.21 -10.66
CA ALA A 33 -15.18 0.40 -10.32
C ALA A 33 -13.86 1.14 -10.52
N LYS A 34 -13.67 1.86 -11.63
CA LYS A 34 -12.48 2.69 -11.87
C LYS A 34 -12.28 3.74 -10.78
N ALA A 35 -13.34 4.45 -10.41
CA ALA A 35 -13.28 5.46 -9.35
C ALA A 35 -12.82 4.85 -8.01
N ARG A 36 -13.27 3.63 -7.69
CA ARG A 36 -12.82 2.92 -6.48
C ARG A 36 -11.40 2.39 -6.58
N VAL A 37 -10.99 1.90 -7.74
CA VAL A 37 -9.59 1.50 -8.00
C VAL A 37 -8.65 2.67 -7.73
N GLU A 38 -8.96 3.86 -8.24
CA GLU A 38 -8.16 5.06 -8.01
C GLU A 38 -8.09 5.43 -6.52
N ARG A 39 -9.23 5.38 -5.81
CA ARG A 39 -9.27 5.65 -4.37
C ARG A 39 -8.45 4.63 -3.58
N VAL A 40 -8.57 3.34 -3.90
CA VAL A 40 -7.76 2.27 -3.30
C VAL A 40 -6.28 2.54 -3.55
N ALA A 41 -5.87 2.72 -4.80
CA ALA A 41 -4.47 2.97 -5.17
C ALA A 41 -3.88 4.21 -4.47
N ALA A 42 -4.66 5.29 -4.37
CA ALA A 42 -4.22 6.50 -3.71
C ALA A 42 -4.11 6.32 -2.18
N SER A 43 -5.08 5.66 -1.55
CA SER A 43 -5.04 5.35 -0.11
C SER A 43 -3.86 4.46 0.25
N THR A 44 -3.60 3.43 -0.54
CA THR A 44 -2.50 2.50 -0.31
C THR A 44 -1.13 3.12 -0.61
N HIS A 45 -1.05 4.11 -1.51
CA HIS A 45 0.16 4.92 -1.71
C HIS A 45 0.52 5.72 -0.45
N LEU A 46 -0.47 6.28 0.25
CA LEU A 46 -0.23 6.97 1.53
C LEU A 46 0.15 6.00 2.65
N VAL A 47 -0.49 4.83 2.73
CA VAL A 47 -0.09 3.76 3.65
C VAL A 47 1.35 3.31 3.37
N ARG A 48 1.74 3.20 2.10
CA ARG A 48 3.12 2.93 1.69
C ARG A 48 4.08 3.99 2.20
N GLY A 49 3.74 5.27 2.04
CA GLY A 49 4.54 6.38 2.57
C GLY A 49 4.75 6.27 4.08
N ALA A 50 3.70 5.95 4.85
CA ALA A 50 3.80 5.76 6.28
C ALA A 50 4.78 4.63 6.66
N LEU A 51 4.72 3.51 5.93
CA LEU A 51 5.58 2.35 6.15
C LEU A 51 7.01 2.55 5.62
N GLU A 52 7.23 3.36 4.60
CA GLU A 52 8.57 3.75 4.16
C GLU A 52 9.29 4.60 5.22
N VAL A 53 8.56 5.41 6.00
CA VAL A 53 9.13 6.10 7.18
C VAL A 53 9.55 5.11 8.27
N LEU A 54 8.83 4.01 8.47
CA LEU A 54 9.33 2.92 9.32
C LEU A 54 10.56 2.24 8.71
N GLY A 55 10.55 2.04 7.39
CA GLY A 55 11.61 1.36 6.65
C GLY A 55 12.97 2.05 6.67
N VAL A 56 13.00 3.37 6.93
CA VAL A 56 14.28 4.10 7.11
C VAL A 56 14.91 3.87 8.48
N MET A 57 14.15 3.34 9.45
CA MET A 57 14.67 3.02 10.77
C MET A 57 15.21 1.59 10.82
N PRO A 58 16.32 1.35 11.54
CA PRO A 58 16.83 0.00 11.68
C PRO A 58 15.96 -0.84 12.60
N VAL A 59 16.09 -2.14 12.41
CA VAL A 59 15.44 -3.16 13.24
C VAL A 59 16.30 -3.40 14.48
N TYR A 60 15.66 -3.35 15.65
CA TYR A 60 16.31 -3.70 16.89
C TYR A 60 16.69 -5.18 16.89
N THR A 61 17.94 -5.47 17.26
CA THR A 61 18.39 -6.85 17.48
C THR A 61 18.31 -7.17 18.97
N CYS A 62 17.63 -8.26 19.33
CA CYS A 62 17.45 -8.66 20.72
C CYS A 62 18.80 -8.79 21.45
N GLY A 63 18.87 -8.27 22.68
CA GLY A 63 20.08 -8.28 23.52
C GLY A 63 21.05 -7.11 23.32
N GLU A 64 20.78 -6.17 22.40
CA GLU A 64 21.60 -4.95 22.27
C GLU A 64 21.15 -3.85 23.26
N PRO A 65 22.03 -3.13 23.95
CA PRO A 65 21.61 -2.00 24.77
C PRO A 65 20.85 -0.95 23.95
N ARG A 66 19.59 -0.67 24.31
CA ARG A 66 18.64 0.19 23.56
C ARG A 66 19.26 1.52 23.08
N ARG A 67 19.95 2.25 23.96
CA ARG A 67 20.59 3.53 23.61
C ARG A 67 21.77 3.38 22.65
N GLY A 68 22.55 2.31 22.78
CA GLY A 68 23.66 2.03 21.86
C GLY A 68 23.13 1.76 20.45
N PHE A 69 22.11 0.90 20.37
CA PHE A 69 21.40 0.62 19.13
C PHE A 69 20.86 1.89 18.47
N LEU A 70 20.12 2.72 19.21
CA LEU A 70 19.51 3.94 18.66
C LEU A 70 20.56 4.97 18.22
N GLY A 71 21.71 5.04 18.88
CA GLY A 71 22.83 5.88 18.44
C GLY A 71 23.34 5.46 17.06
N HIS A 72 23.68 4.18 16.90
CA HIS A 72 24.13 3.62 15.62
C HIS A 72 23.05 3.71 14.52
N ALA A 73 21.79 3.58 14.92
CA ALA A 73 20.64 3.72 14.04
C ALA A 73 20.56 5.09 13.38
N VAL A 74 20.69 6.14 14.20
CA VAL A 74 20.65 7.53 13.74
C VAL A 74 21.84 7.85 12.85
N GLU A 75 23.03 7.35 13.18
CA GLU A 75 24.22 7.48 12.32
C GLU A 75 24.00 6.80 10.95
N GLY A 76 23.44 5.59 10.95
CA GLY A 76 23.13 4.84 9.73
C GLY A 76 22.11 5.56 8.85
N LEU A 77 21.08 6.16 9.44
CA LEU A 77 20.08 6.95 8.71
C LEU A 77 20.70 8.17 8.02
N ALA A 78 21.53 8.94 8.73
CA ALA A 78 22.20 10.11 8.18
C ALA A 78 23.08 9.77 6.96
N SER A 79 23.61 8.55 6.89
CA SER A 79 24.37 8.05 5.74
C SER A 79 23.51 7.69 4.52
N ARG A 80 22.24 7.32 4.73
CA ARG A 80 21.30 6.86 3.68
C ARG A 80 20.41 7.96 3.15
N VAL A 81 19.98 8.88 4.02
CA VAL A 81 19.03 9.94 3.71
C VAL A 81 19.62 11.27 4.16
N SER A 82 20.39 11.91 3.29
CA SER A 82 21.17 13.12 3.62
C SER A 82 20.30 14.34 3.95
N CYS A 83 19.04 14.36 3.53
CA CYS A 83 18.08 15.43 3.81
C CYS A 83 17.24 15.22 5.08
N ALA A 84 17.41 14.08 5.77
CA ALA A 84 16.78 13.80 7.04
C ALA A 84 17.75 14.09 8.20
N LYS A 85 17.19 14.58 9.31
CA LYS A 85 17.90 14.68 10.60
C LYS A 85 17.21 13.77 11.58
N ALA A 86 17.97 13.04 12.37
CA ALA A 86 17.42 12.23 13.45
C ALA A 86 18.15 12.53 14.76
N THR A 87 17.40 12.57 15.85
CA THR A 87 17.93 12.83 17.20
C THR A 87 17.32 11.87 18.19
N VAL A 88 18.16 11.22 19.00
CA VAL A 88 17.71 10.32 20.06
C VAL A 88 17.49 11.13 21.34
N THR A 89 16.34 10.95 21.97
CA THR A 89 15.96 11.59 23.23
C THR A 89 15.44 10.52 24.19
N ALA A 90 15.93 10.51 25.43
CA ALA A 90 15.36 9.64 26.45
C ALA A 90 13.97 10.18 26.87
N VAL A 91 12.96 9.32 26.90
CA VAL A 91 11.60 9.67 27.35
C VAL A 91 11.44 9.29 28.81
N ASP A 92 11.72 8.02 29.12
CA ASP A 92 11.71 7.47 30.48
C ASP A 92 12.74 6.32 30.61
N ASP A 93 12.70 5.57 31.71
CA ASP A 93 13.65 4.48 31.99
C ASP A 93 13.55 3.33 30.96
N VAL A 94 12.37 3.11 30.40
CA VAL A 94 12.06 2.00 29.48
C VAL A 94 11.75 2.45 28.05
N THR A 95 11.79 3.75 27.79
CA THR A 95 11.41 4.36 26.51
C THR A 95 12.44 5.39 26.05
N ASP A 96 12.95 5.24 24.84
CA ASP A 96 13.70 6.27 24.12
C ASP A 96 12.92 6.67 22.87
N ALA A 97 13.02 7.93 22.44
CA ALA A 97 12.40 8.43 21.22
C ALA A 97 13.46 8.85 20.21
N VAL A 98 13.20 8.59 18.93
CA VAL A 98 13.92 9.20 17.82
C VAL A 98 13.02 10.25 17.18
N VAL A 99 13.44 11.50 17.22
CA VAL A 99 12.78 12.57 16.47
C VAL A 99 13.43 12.65 15.09
N LEU A 100 12.65 12.29 14.07
CA LEU A 100 13.02 12.36 12.66
C LEU A 100 12.46 13.65 12.07
N SER A 101 13.28 14.43 11.39
CA SER A 101 12.88 15.69 10.76
C SER A 101 13.37 15.79 9.32
N PHE A 102 12.48 16.19 8.44
CA PHE A 102 12.74 16.51 7.05
C PHE A 102 12.59 18.02 6.85
N ASN A 103 13.56 18.65 6.19
CA ASN A 103 13.53 20.10 5.97
C ASN A 103 12.30 20.52 5.14
N ASP A 104 11.88 21.79 5.25
CA ASP A 104 10.72 22.35 4.52
C ASP A 104 10.85 22.25 2.99
N GLY A 105 12.08 22.21 2.48
CA GLY A 105 12.37 21.96 1.08
C GLY A 105 11.99 20.56 0.61
N GLY A 106 11.63 19.64 1.51
CA GLY A 106 11.31 18.25 1.22
C GLY A 106 12.54 17.36 1.06
N CYS A 107 12.34 16.07 1.28
CA CYS A 107 13.33 15.02 1.12
C CYS A 107 12.73 13.90 0.27
N ASP A 108 13.30 13.71 -0.92
CA ASP A 108 12.83 12.68 -1.84
C ASP A 108 13.45 11.32 -1.44
N VAL A 109 12.62 10.42 -0.92
CA VAL A 109 13.01 9.07 -0.50
C VAL A 109 12.14 8.09 -1.28
N HIS A 110 12.76 7.19 -2.04
CA HIS A 110 12.09 6.19 -2.87
C HIS A 110 10.94 6.75 -3.74
N GLY A 111 11.08 7.96 -4.30
CA GLY A 111 10.07 8.55 -5.18
C GLY A 111 8.87 9.19 -4.46
N LEU A 112 8.93 9.30 -3.13
CA LEU A 112 8.04 10.09 -2.29
C LEU A 112 8.76 11.31 -1.75
N ARG A 113 8.08 12.45 -1.72
CA ARG A 113 8.62 13.67 -1.10
C ARG A 113 8.10 13.81 0.34
N PHE A 114 8.99 13.65 1.31
CA PHE A 114 8.69 13.79 2.73
C PHE A 114 9.02 15.19 3.25
N THR A 115 8.15 15.78 4.08
CA THR A 115 8.42 17.01 4.86
C THR A 115 7.89 16.85 6.29
N GLY A 116 8.36 17.71 7.20
CA GLY A 116 7.86 17.78 8.58
C GLY A 116 8.64 16.89 9.54
N GLN A 117 7.99 16.44 10.60
CA GLN A 117 8.63 15.68 11.68
C GLN A 117 7.78 14.49 12.14
N ALA A 118 8.47 13.42 12.54
CA ALA A 118 7.89 12.28 13.22
C ALA A 118 8.62 11.99 14.53
N VAL A 119 7.86 11.45 15.49
CA VAL A 119 8.41 10.95 16.75
C VAL A 119 8.23 9.44 16.75
N LEU A 120 9.35 8.73 16.88
CA LEU A 120 9.41 7.29 16.89
C LEU A 120 9.80 6.82 18.29
N GLU A 121 8.85 6.31 19.04
CA GLU A 121 9.04 5.84 20.40
C GLU A 121 9.43 4.36 20.40
N TYR A 122 10.55 4.05 21.06
CA TYR A 122 11.07 2.72 21.25
C TYR A 122 10.92 2.36 22.72
N ARG A 123 9.99 1.46 23.01
CA ARG A 123 9.66 1.00 24.36
C ARG A 123 10.08 -0.44 24.54
N GLY A 124 10.76 -0.73 25.64
CA GLY A 124 11.13 -2.08 26.03
C GLY A 124 12.62 -2.25 26.35
N GLY A 125 13.09 -3.49 26.35
CA GLY A 125 14.42 -3.91 26.81
C GLY A 125 14.98 -5.07 26.00
N GLU A 126 15.89 -5.84 26.60
CA GLU A 126 16.64 -6.91 25.93
C GLU A 126 15.74 -8.01 25.34
N ASP A 127 14.61 -8.30 25.99
CA ASP A 127 13.70 -9.39 25.63
C ASP A 127 12.57 -8.98 24.68
N LEU A 128 12.17 -7.70 24.68
CA LEU A 128 11.07 -7.20 23.84
C LEU A 128 11.33 -5.72 23.54
N MET A 129 11.26 -5.37 22.25
CA MET A 129 11.28 -3.99 21.79
C MET A 129 10.05 -3.73 20.92
N GLU A 130 9.27 -2.74 21.33
CA GLU A 130 8.15 -2.18 20.59
C GLU A 130 8.55 -0.80 20.08
N MET A 131 8.24 -0.53 18.81
CA MET A 131 8.39 0.78 18.20
C MET A 131 7.03 1.26 17.71
N SER A 132 6.67 2.49 18.06
CA SER A 132 5.54 3.22 17.49
C SER A 132 6.05 4.53 16.91
N ALA A 133 5.42 4.99 15.84
CA ALA A 133 5.73 6.24 15.19
C ALA A 133 4.45 7.05 15.00
N ASP A 134 4.42 8.23 15.62
CA ASP A 134 3.41 9.24 15.35
C ASP A 134 3.86 10.08 14.15
N LEU A 135 3.14 9.94 13.05
CA LEU A 135 3.47 10.59 11.79
C LEU A 135 2.58 11.81 11.49
N ARG A 136 1.68 12.20 12.41
CA ARG A 136 0.73 13.34 12.22
C ARG A 136 1.41 14.69 11.96
N GLY A 137 2.69 14.81 12.26
CA GLY A 137 3.53 15.97 11.95
C GLY A 137 4.21 15.94 10.58
N MET A 138 3.96 14.92 9.75
CA MET A 138 4.59 14.73 8.44
C MET A 138 3.64 14.97 7.28
N THR A 139 4.21 15.25 6.11
CA THR A 139 3.50 15.16 4.83
C THR A 139 4.26 14.30 3.83
N VAL A 140 3.51 13.64 2.95
CA VAL A 140 4.02 12.84 1.82
C VAL A 140 3.39 13.36 0.54
N ASP A 141 4.23 13.76 -0.42
CA ASP A 141 3.79 14.36 -1.69
C ASP A 141 2.82 15.55 -1.45
N GLY A 142 3.03 16.29 -0.37
CA GLY A 142 2.19 17.42 0.04
C GLY A 142 0.88 17.06 0.75
N GLN A 143 0.62 15.77 0.98
CA GLN A 143 -0.55 15.29 1.72
C GLN A 143 -0.18 15.04 3.19
N PRO A 144 -0.96 15.55 4.16
CA PRO A 144 -0.74 15.24 5.57
C PRO A 144 -0.85 13.74 5.84
N LEU A 145 0.03 13.22 6.69
CA LEU A 145 0.05 11.82 7.02
C LEU A 145 -0.54 11.61 8.42
N ASN A 146 -1.86 11.41 8.49
CA ASN A 146 -2.51 11.08 9.77
C ASN A 146 -2.37 9.58 10.03
N ALA A 147 -1.17 9.15 10.43
CA ALA A 147 -0.90 7.75 10.71
C ALA A 147 -0.19 7.53 12.04
N GLU A 148 -0.51 6.39 12.63
CA GLU A 148 0.30 5.72 13.63
C GLU A 148 0.75 4.38 13.06
N VAL A 149 2.04 4.14 13.05
CA VAL A 149 2.62 2.91 12.51
C VAL A 149 3.61 2.36 13.52
N GLY A 150 3.78 1.04 13.57
CA GLY A 150 4.71 0.47 14.53
C GLY A 150 5.08 -0.96 14.25
N TYR A 151 6.08 -1.43 14.99
CA TYR A 151 6.48 -2.83 15.00
C TYR A 151 6.84 -3.31 16.40
N GLY A 152 6.70 -4.60 16.67
CA GLY A 152 7.20 -5.26 17.87
C GLY A 152 8.02 -6.49 17.48
N THR A 153 9.24 -6.61 18.00
CA THR A 153 10.14 -7.75 17.75
C THR A 153 10.50 -8.46 19.05
N CYS A 154 10.28 -9.78 19.12
CA CYS A 154 10.77 -10.65 20.19
C CYS A 154 11.00 -12.07 19.64
N GLY A 155 12.24 -12.57 19.73
CA GLY A 155 12.61 -13.88 19.18
C GLY A 155 12.32 -13.96 17.68
N ASP A 156 11.56 -14.97 17.25
CA ASP A 156 11.16 -15.14 15.85
C ASP A 156 9.93 -14.30 15.44
N GLU A 157 9.25 -13.69 16.41
CA GLU A 157 8.00 -12.96 16.20
C GLU A 157 8.26 -11.48 15.90
N THR A 158 7.77 -11.03 14.74
CA THR A 158 7.72 -9.61 14.37
C THR A 158 6.28 -9.26 14.04
N ARG A 159 5.69 -8.33 14.79
CA ARG A 159 4.37 -7.76 14.51
C ARG A 159 4.56 -6.38 13.93
N LEU A 160 3.85 -6.05 12.87
CA LEU A 160 3.84 -4.72 12.26
C LEU A 160 2.38 -4.27 12.16
N PHE A 161 2.12 -3.01 12.46
CA PHE A 161 0.81 -2.40 12.29
C PHE A 161 0.93 -1.04 11.62
N ALA A 162 -0.11 -0.69 10.87
CA ALA A 162 -0.30 0.64 10.34
C ALA A 162 -1.78 1.01 10.50
N ASP A 163 -2.04 2.08 11.24
CA ASP A 163 -3.32 2.75 11.34
C ASP A 163 -3.20 4.10 10.63
N VAL A 164 -3.79 4.20 9.44
CA VAL A 164 -3.63 5.36 8.55
C VAL A 164 -4.99 5.92 8.20
N MET A 165 -5.19 7.20 8.45
CA MET A 165 -6.37 7.95 8.04
C MET A 165 -5.96 9.10 7.13
N GLY A 166 -6.87 9.54 6.26
CA GLY A 166 -6.60 10.73 5.44
C GLY A 166 -7.67 11.04 4.42
N ASP A 167 -7.49 12.17 3.74
CA ASP A 167 -8.25 12.50 2.54
C ASP A 167 -7.71 11.71 1.34
N VAL A 168 -8.60 11.32 0.42
CA VAL A 168 -8.16 10.72 -0.84
C VAL A 168 -7.61 11.84 -1.75
N PRO A 169 -6.34 11.76 -2.19
CA PRO A 169 -5.75 12.75 -3.07
C PRO A 169 -6.60 13.02 -4.32
N GLY A 170 -6.82 14.30 -4.63
CA GLY A 170 -7.59 14.73 -5.81
C GLY A 170 -9.11 14.52 -5.73
N ARG A 171 -9.64 14.03 -4.60
CA ARG A 171 -11.07 13.72 -4.42
C ARG A 171 -11.65 14.40 -3.17
N GLN A 172 -12.09 15.65 -3.29
CA GLN A 172 -12.68 16.39 -2.16
C GLN A 172 -13.87 15.65 -1.53
N GLY A 173 -13.95 15.64 -0.20
CA GLY A 173 -15.02 14.99 0.56
C GLY A 173 -14.93 13.46 0.61
N HIS A 174 -13.81 12.87 0.17
CA HIS A 174 -13.54 11.45 0.29
C HIS A 174 -12.40 11.21 1.26
N THR A 175 -12.59 10.31 2.20
CA THR A 175 -11.58 9.92 3.19
C THR A 175 -11.34 8.42 3.16
N PHE A 176 -10.24 7.99 3.76
CA PHE A 176 -9.93 6.60 3.98
C PHE A 176 -9.46 6.36 5.42
N HIS A 177 -9.64 5.13 5.89
CA HIS A 177 -9.06 4.60 7.11
C HIS A 177 -8.57 3.18 6.83
N VAL A 178 -7.28 2.91 7.01
CA VAL A 178 -6.72 1.57 6.79
C VAL A 178 -6.06 1.11 8.08
N ASN A 179 -6.53 -0.02 8.60
CA ASN A 179 -5.93 -0.72 9.73
C ASN A 179 -5.29 -2.01 9.21
N SER A 180 -4.02 -1.93 8.84
CA SER A 180 -3.28 -3.04 8.26
C SER A 180 -2.38 -3.69 9.32
N ARG A 181 -2.35 -5.02 9.33
CA ARG A 181 -1.33 -5.81 10.03
C ARG A 181 -0.38 -6.34 8.97
N VAL A 182 0.90 -5.98 9.06
CA VAL A 182 1.89 -6.48 8.10
C VAL A 182 2.48 -7.78 8.68
N GLY A 183 2.13 -8.92 8.08
CA GLY A 183 2.65 -10.22 8.48
C GLY A 183 4.04 -10.49 7.89
N LYS A 184 4.94 -11.09 8.68
CA LYS A 184 6.23 -11.62 8.19
C LYS A 184 5.97 -12.85 7.30
N ARG A 185 6.56 -12.90 6.10
CA ARG A 185 6.68 -14.13 5.29
C ARG A 185 8.08 -14.73 5.45
N GLU A 186 8.20 -16.04 5.29
CA GLU A 186 9.51 -16.73 5.26
C GLU A 186 10.41 -16.12 4.17
N GLY A 187 11.63 -15.74 4.54
CA GLY A 187 12.66 -15.26 3.60
C GLY A 187 12.98 -13.75 3.61
N LEU A 188 12.42 -12.93 4.51
CA LEU A 188 12.71 -11.48 4.58
C LEU A 188 12.83 -10.97 6.03
N PRO A 189 13.68 -9.97 6.30
CA PRO A 189 13.23 -8.77 6.99
C PRO A 189 12.51 -7.84 5.99
N ILE A 190 11.29 -7.41 6.33
CA ILE A 190 10.50 -6.45 5.53
C ILE A 190 11.09 -5.03 5.63
N ILE A 191 11.76 -4.73 6.75
CA ILE A 191 12.36 -3.43 7.04
C ILE A 191 13.71 -3.36 6.33
N GLY A 192 13.83 -2.45 5.36
CA GLY A 192 14.95 -2.38 4.41
C GLY A 192 14.83 -3.29 3.18
N GLY A 193 13.68 -3.96 3.01
CA GLY A 193 13.37 -4.74 1.82
C GLY A 193 13.00 -3.85 0.61
N THR A 194 13.07 -4.42 -0.59
CA THR A 194 12.58 -3.76 -1.82
C THR A 194 11.07 -3.91 -2.02
N SER A 195 10.36 -4.53 -1.07
CA SER A 195 8.93 -4.77 -1.15
C SER A 195 8.21 -4.65 0.21
N LEU A 196 6.91 -4.32 0.15
CA LEU A 196 5.99 -4.22 1.29
C LEU A 196 4.74 -5.05 1.00
N VAL A 197 4.12 -5.66 2.00
CA VAL A 197 2.88 -6.45 1.82
C VAL A 197 1.80 -5.96 2.79
N PHE A 198 0.62 -5.65 2.28
CA PHE A 198 -0.52 -5.20 3.09
C PHE A 198 -1.58 -6.30 3.21
N ASP A 199 -2.01 -6.52 4.44
CA ASP A 199 -3.08 -7.44 4.82
C ASP A 199 -3.96 -6.77 5.88
N GLY A 200 -5.28 -6.88 5.69
CA GLY A 200 -6.24 -6.43 6.69
C GLY A 200 -7.33 -5.49 6.16
N PRO A 201 -8.20 -5.04 7.07
CA PRO A 201 -9.34 -4.21 6.72
C PRO A 201 -8.95 -2.75 6.45
N GLY A 202 -9.80 -2.08 5.67
CA GLY A 202 -9.82 -0.65 5.49
C GLY A 202 -11.23 -0.16 5.18
N GLU A 203 -11.37 1.15 5.08
CA GLU A 203 -12.61 1.85 4.83
C GLU A 203 -12.35 3.01 3.87
N LEU A 204 -13.30 3.22 2.95
CA LEU A 204 -13.30 4.31 1.99
C LEU A 204 -14.62 5.08 2.14
N THR A 205 -14.58 6.24 2.78
CA THR A 205 -15.77 7.09 2.99
C THR A 205 -15.91 8.13 1.89
N GLY A 206 -17.11 8.30 1.36
CA GLY A 206 -17.46 9.32 0.38
C GLY A 206 -18.94 9.71 0.45
N PRO A 207 -19.44 10.54 -0.50
CA PRO A 207 -20.82 11.03 -0.50
C PRO A 207 -21.89 9.93 -0.54
N MET A 208 -21.53 8.76 -1.07
CA MET A 208 -22.41 7.59 -1.21
C MET A 208 -22.41 6.66 0.01
N GLY A 209 -21.64 7.00 1.06
CA GLY A 209 -21.46 6.18 2.26
C GLY A 209 -20.03 5.69 2.45
N THR A 210 -19.86 4.72 3.34
CA THR A 210 -18.57 4.11 3.68
C THR A 210 -18.50 2.72 3.07
N ASP A 211 -17.57 2.54 2.14
CA ASP A 211 -17.24 1.24 1.59
C ASP A 211 -16.23 0.54 2.51
N ARG A 212 -16.39 -0.77 2.72
CA ARG A 212 -15.41 -1.60 3.42
C ARG A 212 -14.41 -2.14 2.42
N VAL A 213 -13.15 -2.19 2.80
CA VAL A 213 -12.05 -2.71 1.99
C VAL A 213 -11.36 -3.84 2.76
N THR A 214 -10.96 -4.90 2.07
CA THR A 214 -10.10 -5.95 2.60
C THR A 214 -8.92 -6.14 1.67
N PHE A 215 -7.71 -5.92 2.19
CA PHE A 215 -6.47 -6.19 1.49
C PHE A 215 -6.00 -7.62 1.79
N SER A 216 -5.55 -8.32 0.75
CA SER A 216 -5.05 -9.69 0.85
C SER A 216 -3.77 -9.83 0.04
N SER A 217 -2.65 -9.97 0.75
CA SER A 217 -1.30 -10.09 0.22
C SER A 217 -0.98 -9.02 -0.83
N LEU A 218 -1.37 -7.78 -0.57
CA LEU A 218 -1.19 -6.67 -1.50
C LEU A 218 0.27 -6.22 -1.47
N LEU A 219 1.07 -6.71 -2.42
CA LEU A 219 2.51 -6.50 -2.46
C LEU A 219 2.88 -5.29 -3.31
N TYR A 220 3.71 -4.42 -2.74
CA TYR A 220 4.32 -3.27 -3.38
C TYR A 220 5.79 -3.55 -3.62
N GLU A 221 6.31 -3.06 -4.74
CA GLU A 221 7.73 -2.77 -4.86
C GLU A 221 7.97 -1.34 -4.40
N VAL A 222 8.99 -1.14 -3.55
CA VAL A 222 9.35 0.17 -3.00
C VAL A 222 9.54 1.18 -4.13
N GLY A 223 8.95 2.37 -3.96
CA GLY A 223 8.93 3.44 -4.95
C GLY A 223 7.95 3.28 -6.12
N ASN A 224 7.07 2.27 -6.10
CA ASN A 224 6.03 2.11 -7.10
C ASN A 224 4.65 2.49 -6.55
N TYR A 225 3.93 3.33 -7.31
CA TYR A 225 2.58 3.80 -6.97
C TYR A 225 1.57 2.66 -6.85
N LEU A 226 1.58 1.72 -7.81
CA LEU A 226 0.64 0.60 -7.83
C LEU A 226 1.23 -0.64 -7.16
N PRO A 227 0.40 -1.43 -6.45
CA PRO A 227 0.79 -2.76 -6.02
C PRO A 227 1.04 -3.66 -7.22
N LYS A 228 2.08 -4.47 -7.10
CA LYS A 228 2.53 -5.41 -8.12
C LYS A 228 1.66 -6.65 -8.18
N GLU A 229 1.24 -7.16 -7.02
CA GLU A 229 0.43 -8.37 -6.91
C GLU A 229 -0.47 -8.32 -5.67
N GLY A 230 -1.50 -9.17 -5.65
CA GLY A 230 -2.43 -9.30 -4.53
C GLY A 230 -3.84 -8.86 -4.88
N VAL A 231 -4.68 -8.73 -3.85
CA VAL A 231 -6.11 -8.42 -4.03
C VAL A 231 -6.56 -7.33 -3.06
N ALA A 232 -7.38 -6.41 -3.56
CA ALA A 232 -8.23 -5.56 -2.74
C ALA A 232 -9.69 -5.88 -3.03
N LEU A 233 -10.46 -6.23 -2.00
CA LEU A 233 -11.89 -6.47 -2.08
C LEU A 233 -12.63 -5.27 -1.49
N VAL A 234 -13.52 -4.65 -2.25
CA VAL A 234 -14.35 -3.53 -1.80
C VAL A 234 -15.80 -3.99 -1.70
N GLU A 235 -16.37 -3.91 -0.52
CA GLU A 235 -17.80 -4.10 -0.26
C GLU A 235 -18.42 -2.71 -0.14
N THR A 236 -19.20 -2.32 -1.13
CA THR A 236 -19.74 -0.96 -1.21
C THR A 236 -20.89 -0.76 -0.24
N ALA A 237 -21.11 0.49 0.19
CA ALA A 237 -22.27 0.85 1.02
C ALA A 237 -23.62 0.47 0.37
N GLY A 238 -23.66 0.39 -0.97
CA GLY A 238 -24.83 -0.05 -1.75
C GLY A 238 -25.00 -1.57 -1.88
N GLY A 239 -24.14 -2.37 -1.25
CA GLY A 239 -24.23 -3.84 -1.25
C GLY A 239 -23.60 -4.56 -2.45
N ARG A 240 -22.84 -3.85 -3.30
CA ARG A 240 -22.02 -4.46 -4.37
C ARG A 240 -20.66 -4.88 -3.87
N THR A 241 -20.09 -5.90 -4.51
CA THR A 241 -18.71 -6.33 -4.30
C THR A 241 -17.84 -5.96 -5.50
N ILE A 242 -16.67 -5.39 -5.27
CA ILE A 242 -15.71 -5.05 -6.33
C ILE A 242 -14.37 -5.65 -5.94
N LYS A 243 -13.94 -6.68 -6.67
CA LYS A 243 -12.64 -7.31 -6.48
C LYS A 243 -11.64 -6.72 -7.46
N MET A 244 -10.54 -6.19 -6.93
CA MET A 244 -9.41 -5.66 -7.69
C MET A 244 -8.25 -6.66 -7.57
N ALA A 245 -7.91 -7.32 -8.66
CA ALA A 245 -6.81 -8.26 -8.75
C ALA A 245 -5.59 -7.61 -9.39
N PHE A 246 -4.55 -7.41 -8.60
CA PHE A 246 -3.26 -6.92 -9.05
C PHE A 246 -2.41 -8.09 -9.53
N GLN A 247 -1.92 -7.98 -10.75
CA GLN A 247 -1.15 -9.03 -11.41
C GLN A 247 0.15 -8.42 -11.96
N PRO A 248 1.30 -9.10 -11.82
CA PRO A 248 2.58 -8.55 -12.27
C PRO A 248 2.61 -8.12 -13.74
N VAL A 249 1.85 -8.80 -14.62
CA VAL A 249 1.77 -8.48 -16.05
C VAL A 249 0.98 -7.18 -16.29
N LEU A 250 -0.15 -6.99 -15.60
CA LEU A 250 -0.99 -5.80 -15.72
C LEU A 250 -0.36 -4.58 -15.03
N TRP A 251 0.31 -4.81 -13.91
CA TRP A 251 1.03 -3.79 -13.15
C TRP A 251 2.06 -3.06 -14.00
N ARG A 252 2.84 -3.78 -14.82
CA ARG A 252 3.84 -3.21 -15.73
C ARG A 252 3.26 -2.24 -16.77
N VAL A 253 1.96 -2.35 -17.04
CA VAL A 253 1.25 -1.49 -18.00
C VAL A 253 0.25 -0.56 -17.31
N GLY A 254 0.35 -0.40 -15.99
CA GLY A 254 -0.50 0.52 -15.21
C GLY A 254 -1.97 0.12 -15.16
N LYS A 255 -2.26 -1.18 -15.14
CA LYS A 255 -3.62 -1.72 -15.17
C LYS A 255 -3.90 -2.66 -14.01
N VAL A 256 -5.17 -2.82 -13.68
CA VAL A 256 -5.69 -3.79 -12.71
C VAL A 256 -6.87 -4.52 -13.32
N GLU A 257 -7.03 -5.80 -12.97
CA GLU A 257 -8.21 -6.58 -13.32
C GLU A 257 -9.28 -6.35 -12.26
N VAL A 258 -10.50 -6.06 -12.67
CA VAL A 258 -11.63 -5.79 -11.78
C VAL A 258 -12.78 -6.73 -12.09
N THR A 259 -13.35 -7.31 -11.04
CA THR A 259 -14.59 -8.08 -11.08
C THR A 259 -15.63 -7.36 -10.24
N VAL A 260 -16.79 -7.05 -10.83
CA VAL A 260 -17.94 -6.47 -10.12
C VAL A 260 -18.92 -7.61 -9.85
N ASP A 261 -19.23 -7.85 -8.59
CA ASP A 261 -19.98 -9.00 -8.11
C ASP A 261 -19.41 -10.31 -8.70
N ASP A 262 -20.24 -11.10 -9.39
CA ASP A 262 -19.84 -12.34 -10.07
C ASP A 262 -19.82 -12.21 -11.62
N LYS A 263 -19.67 -10.97 -12.11
CA LYS A 263 -19.63 -10.65 -13.54
C LYS A 263 -18.28 -10.99 -14.18
N GLU A 264 -18.21 -10.91 -15.51
CA GLU A 264 -16.95 -11.09 -16.24
C GLU A 264 -15.91 -10.05 -15.83
N PRO A 265 -14.64 -10.44 -15.61
CA PRO A 265 -13.58 -9.53 -15.21
C PRO A 265 -13.22 -8.58 -16.37
N VAL A 266 -12.94 -7.33 -16.03
CA VAL A 266 -12.51 -6.29 -16.97
C VAL A 266 -11.18 -5.71 -16.54
N THR A 267 -10.34 -5.34 -17.49
CA THR A 267 -9.09 -4.64 -17.19
C THR A 267 -9.30 -3.13 -17.26
N VAL A 268 -8.96 -2.42 -16.19
CA VAL A 268 -9.05 -0.96 -16.12
C VAL A 268 -7.66 -0.32 -15.94
N PRO A 269 -7.39 0.85 -16.58
CA PRO A 269 -6.19 1.62 -16.31
C PRO A 269 -6.29 2.30 -14.95
N VAL A 270 -5.16 2.47 -14.27
CA VAL A 270 -5.05 3.29 -13.05
C VAL A 270 -4.34 4.58 -13.39
N VAL A 271 -4.99 5.71 -13.12
CA VAL A 271 -4.44 7.05 -13.35
C VAL A 271 -3.83 7.55 -12.04
N ARG A 272 -2.65 8.19 -12.13
CA ARG A 272 -1.94 8.84 -11.01
C ARG A 272 -2.45 10.26 -10.80
#